data_AF-A0A9E4C8B5-F1
#
_entry.id   AF-A0A9E4C8B5-F1
#
_cell.length_a   1.000
_cell.length_b   1.000
_cell.length_c   1.000
_cell.angle_alpha   90.00
_cell.angle_beta   90.00
_cell.angle_gamma   90.00
#
_symmetry.space_group_name_H-M   'P 1'
#
loop_
_entity.id
_entity.type
_entity.pdbx_description
1 polymer ?
#
loop_
_entity_poly.entity_id
_entity_poly.type
_entity_poly.pdbx_seq_one_letter_code
_entity_poly.pdbx_strand_id
1 'polypeptide(L)'
;MAKGHITCGEFAARLSAYLEEEVAGVKKTEMDRHIETCATCANSLEGVRNLTGRLARMSRVRPSAGFDFALRSRLMMEAAQKTSFWNRLPDVFVPTLPRTLATCAAVVLIAFGMTTGLDEAPKTRAVSTDRVHQMTLVAPASSTFPAADLRGALKMLPQKTPNPDSRQAYRAGLPDSAKAASMVRMRPGRHLAKLRRVSF
;
A
#
# COMPACT_ATOMS: atom_id res chain seq x y z
N MET A 1 -17.22 -34.44 20.09
CA MET A 1 -17.01 -33.01 19.80
C MET A 1 -17.33 -32.23 21.07
N ALA A 2 -16.33 -31.60 21.70
CA ALA A 2 -16.57 -30.80 22.90
C ALA A 2 -17.37 -29.55 22.50
N LYS A 3 -18.54 -29.35 23.10
CA LYS A 3 -19.27 -28.08 22.99
C LYS A 3 -18.41 -27.01 23.66
N GLY A 4 -17.78 -26.15 22.88
CA GLY A 4 -17.19 -24.92 23.40
C GLY A 4 -18.31 -24.05 23.94
N HIS A 5 -18.32 -23.81 25.25
CA HIS A 5 -19.29 -22.94 25.89
C HIS A 5 -18.56 -21.68 26.31
N ILE A 6 -18.87 -20.56 25.65
CA ILE A 6 -18.34 -19.27 26.05
C ILE A 6 -19.00 -18.83 27.35
N THR A 7 -18.22 -18.19 28.23
CA THR A 7 -18.71 -17.61 29.49
C THR A 7 -19.01 -16.12 29.29
N CYS A 8 -19.83 -15.53 30.16
CA CYS A 8 -20.13 -14.09 30.08
C CYS A 8 -18.87 -13.22 30.17
N GLY A 9 -17.88 -13.65 30.96
CA GLY A 9 -16.59 -12.95 31.08
C GLY A 9 -15.78 -13.01 29.78
N GLU A 10 -15.74 -14.17 29.11
CA GLU A 10 -15.07 -14.30 27.82
C GLU A 10 -15.80 -13.52 26.71
N PHE A 11 -17.13 -13.50 26.73
CA PHE A 11 -17.93 -12.68 25.82
C PHE A 11 -17.60 -11.19 26.01
N ALA A 12 -17.59 -10.70 27.25
CA ALA A 12 -17.26 -9.31 27.56
C ALA A 12 -15.84 -8.93 27.09
N ALA A 13 -14.87 -9.81 27.28
CA ALA A 13 -13.49 -9.59 26.84
C ALA A 13 -13.34 -9.51 25.30
N ARG A 14 -14.25 -10.17 24.56
CA ARG A 14 -14.23 -10.20 23.08
C ARG A 14 -15.29 -9.33 22.42
N LEU A 15 -16.08 -8.59 23.22
CA LEU A 15 -17.21 -7.81 22.70
C LEU A 15 -16.77 -6.78 21.66
N SER A 16 -15.65 -6.09 21.89
CA SER A 16 -15.11 -5.09 20.94
C SER A 16 -14.72 -5.73 19.61
N ALA A 17 -13.94 -6.82 19.64
CA ALA A 17 -13.56 -7.55 18.43
C ALA A 17 -14.78 -8.12 17.69
N TYR A 18 -15.81 -8.53 18.42
CA TYR A 18 -17.06 -9.00 17.83
C TYR A 18 -17.83 -7.88 17.13
N LEU A 19 -17.86 -6.66 17.71
CA LEU A 19 -18.49 -5.49 17.10
C LEU A 19 -17.76 -4.99 15.84
N GLU A 20 -16.44 -5.15 15.80
CA GLU A 20 -15.59 -4.79 14.66
C GLU A 20 -15.49 -5.90 13.61
N GLU A 21 -16.30 -6.97 13.75
CA GLU A 21 -16.31 -8.16 12.89
C GLU A 21 -14.96 -8.91 12.79
N GLU A 22 -14.06 -8.70 13.75
CA GLU A 22 -12.75 -9.35 13.82
C GLU A 22 -12.82 -10.80 14.36
N VAL A 23 -13.94 -11.18 14.97
CA VAL A 23 -14.17 -12.56 15.43
C VAL A 23 -14.75 -13.39 14.29
N ALA A 24 -14.01 -14.42 13.85
CA ALA A 24 -14.41 -15.31 12.76
C ALA A 24 -14.59 -16.78 13.20
N GLY A 25 -15.30 -17.53 12.35
CA GLY A 25 -15.44 -18.98 12.49
C GLY A 25 -16.22 -19.43 13.73
N VAL A 26 -15.76 -20.52 14.35
CA VAL A 26 -16.44 -21.19 15.48
C VAL A 26 -16.70 -20.23 16.65
N LYS A 27 -15.74 -19.35 16.96
CA LYS A 27 -15.89 -18.38 18.05
C LYS A 27 -17.03 -17.39 17.82
N LYS A 28 -17.26 -16.97 16.57
CA LYS A 28 -18.38 -16.09 16.23
C LYS A 28 -19.70 -16.81 16.51
N THR A 29 -19.83 -18.05 16.06
CA THR A 29 -21.03 -18.86 16.28
C THR A 29 -21.30 -19.15 17.76
N GLU A 30 -20.26 -19.34 18.58
CA GLU A 30 -20.39 -19.51 20.03
C GLU A 30 -20.87 -18.21 20.71
N MET A 31 -20.35 -17.05 20.27
CA MET A 31 -20.80 -15.75 20.76
C MET A 31 -22.25 -15.45 20.36
N ASP A 32 -22.63 -15.75 19.11
CA ASP A 32 -24.00 -15.60 18.60
C ASP A 32 -24.98 -16.46 19.43
N ARG A 33 -24.64 -17.73 19.67
CA ARG A 33 -25.44 -18.61 20.52
C ARG A 33 -25.52 -18.11 21.98
N HIS A 34 -24.46 -17.48 22.48
CA HIS A 34 -24.45 -16.96 23.85
C HIS A 34 -25.40 -15.79 24.02
N ILE A 35 -25.45 -14.85 23.07
CA ILE A 35 -26.38 -13.71 23.16
C ILE A 35 -27.85 -14.13 23.00
N GLU A 36 -28.13 -15.22 22.28
CA GLU A 36 -29.48 -15.79 22.20
C GLU A 36 -29.96 -16.38 23.54
N THR A 37 -29.03 -16.86 24.37
CA THR A 37 -29.34 -17.55 25.63
C THR A 37 -29.12 -16.70 26.88
N CYS A 38 -28.32 -15.63 26.77
CA CYS A 38 -27.93 -14.78 27.88
C CYS A 38 -28.42 -13.33 27.68
N ALA A 39 -29.54 -13.00 28.34
CA ALA A 39 -30.17 -11.67 28.23
C ALA A 39 -29.25 -10.52 28.69
N THR A 40 -28.37 -10.74 29.68
CA THR A 40 -27.45 -9.71 30.17
C THR A 40 -26.40 -9.34 29.12
N CYS A 41 -25.86 -10.34 28.41
CA CYS A 41 -24.92 -10.12 27.32
C CYS A 41 -25.59 -9.50 26.08
N ALA A 42 -26.82 -9.92 25.76
CA ALA A 42 -27.62 -9.30 24.70
C ALA A 42 -27.88 -7.80 24.97
N ASN A 43 -28.32 -7.46 26.18
CA ASN A 43 -28.56 -6.06 26.59
C ASN A 43 -27.27 -5.23 26.57
N SER A 44 -26.14 -5.82 26.96
CA SER A 44 -24.83 -5.15 26.90
C SER A 44 -24.44 -4.84 25.46
N LEU A 45 -24.61 -5.80 24.54
CA LEU A 45 -24.35 -5.62 23.11
C LEU A 45 -25.25 -4.53 22.51
N GLU A 46 -26.54 -4.54 22.83
CA GLU A 46 -27.49 -3.53 22.36
C GLU A 46 -27.14 -2.13 22.89
N GLY A 47 -26.76 -2.04 24.18
CA GLY A 47 -26.31 -0.79 24.79
C GLY A 47 -25.11 -0.19 24.05
N VAL A 48 -24.10 -1.00 23.73
CA VAL A 48 -22.95 -0.53 22.95
C VAL A 48 -23.35 -0.12 21.54
N ARG A 49 -24.19 -0.89 20.84
CA ARG A 49 -24.71 -0.55 19.50
C ARG A 49 -25.50 0.77 19.49
N ASN A 50 -26.29 1.03 20.54
CA ASN A 50 -27.02 2.28 20.67
C ASN A 50 -26.05 3.45 20.89
N LEU A 51 -25.07 3.30 21.78
CA LEU A 51 -24.05 4.32 22.02
C LEU A 51 -23.25 4.64 20.76
N THR A 52 -22.77 3.63 20.03
CA THR A 52 -22.05 3.85 18.76
C THR A 52 -22.94 4.50 17.71
N GLY A 53 -24.21 4.08 17.60
CA GLY A 53 -25.19 4.73 16.73
C GLY A 53 -25.45 6.20 17.07
N ARG A 54 -25.45 6.56 18.35
CA ARG A 54 -25.58 7.96 18.81
C ARG A 54 -24.32 8.78 18.49
N LEU A 55 -23.14 8.21 18.72
CA LEU A 55 -21.87 8.86 18.38
C LEU A 55 -21.74 9.07 16.86
N ALA A 56 -22.18 8.12 16.05
CA ALA A 56 -22.18 8.23 14.59
C ALA A 56 -23.07 9.38 14.07
N ARG A 57 -24.11 9.77 14.82
CA ARG A 57 -25.00 10.90 14.50
C ARG A 57 -24.49 12.25 14.96
N MET A 58 -23.41 12.31 15.74
CA MET A 58 -22.81 13.59 16.12
C MET A 58 -22.28 14.30 14.88
N SER A 59 -22.37 15.64 14.88
CA SER A 59 -21.87 16.46 13.78
C SER A 59 -20.38 16.16 13.56
N ARG A 60 -20.03 15.65 12.38
CA ARG A 60 -18.63 15.48 12.01
C ARG A 60 -17.98 16.86 11.95
N VAL A 61 -16.97 17.07 12.77
CA VAL A 61 -16.15 18.28 12.71
C VAL A 61 -15.41 18.26 11.39
N ARG A 62 -15.74 19.20 10.50
CA ARG A 62 -15.02 19.36 9.25
C ARG A 62 -13.64 19.97 9.56
N PRO A 63 -12.53 19.41 9.07
CA PRO A 63 -11.23 20.06 9.20
C PRO A 63 -11.25 21.42 8.47
N SER A 64 -10.32 22.31 8.84
CA SER A 64 -10.20 23.59 8.15
C SER A 64 -9.82 23.38 6.68
N ALA A 65 -10.23 24.30 5.79
CA ALA A 65 -9.92 24.19 4.37
C ALA A 65 -8.41 24.12 4.08
N GLY A 66 -7.58 24.74 4.94
CA GLY A 66 -6.12 24.67 4.84
C GLY A 66 -5.55 23.28 5.15
N PHE A 67 -6.20 22.52 6.04
CA PHE A 67 -5.77 21.14 6.35
C PHE A 67 -5.99 20.21 5.16
N ASP A 68 -7.15 20.27 4.49
CA ASP A 68 -7.44 19.45 3.32
C ASP A 68 -6.43 19.71 2.19
N PHE A 69 -6.07 20.98 1.98
CA PHE A 69 -5.06 21.37 1.01
C PHE A 69 -3.66 20.82 1.38
N ALA A 70 -3.24 21.01 2.64
CA ALA A 70 -1.95 20.52 3.13
C ALA A 70 -1.85 18.99 3.09
N LEU A 71 -2.95 18.29 3.39
CA LEU A 71 -3.00 16.83 3.32
C LEU A 71 -2.88 16.34 1.88
N ARG A 72 -3.62 16.95 0.95
CA ARG A 72 -3.55 16.58 -0.48
C ARG A 72 -2.19 16.89 -1.08
N SER A 73 -1.61 18.06 -0.78
CA SER A 73 -0.28 18.42 -1.31
C SER A 73 0.77 17.43 -0.82
N ARG A 74 0.74 17.05 0.46
CA ARG A 74 1.66 16.05 1.01
C ARG A 74 1.45 14.66 0.41
N LEU A 75 0.20 14.21 0.26
CA LEU A 75 -0.10 12.92 -0.36
C LEU A 75 0.40 12.86 -1.81
N MET A 76 0.26 13.96 -2.56
CA MET A 76 0.77 14.06 -3.93
C MET A 76 2.30 14.02 -4.00
N MET A 77 2.99 14.70 -3.07
CA MET A 77 4.45 14.64 -3.00
C MET A 77 4.96 13.22 -2.66
N GLU A 78 4.31 12.53 -1.72
CA GLU A 78 4.67 11.15 -1.36
C GLU A 78 4.37 10.15 -2.48
N ALA A 79 3.25 10.33 -3.20
CA ALA A 79 2.90 9.52 -4.37
C ALA A 79 3.89 9.75 -5.55
N ALA A 80 4.30 11.00 -5.78
CA ALA A 80 5.30 11.34 -6.80
C ALA A 80 6.69 10.75 -6.48
N GLN A 81 7.08 10.72 -5.21
CA GLN A 81 8.35 10.09 -4.81
C GLN A 81 8.34 8.57 -5.02
N LYS A 82 7.22 7.89 -4.74
CA LYS A 82 7.12 6.43 -4.94
C LYS A 82 7.16 6.04 -6.43
N THR A 83 6.52 6.83 -7.31
CA THR A 83 6.55 6.56 -8.76
C THR A 83 7.93 6.82 -9.37
N SER A 84 8.70 7.78 -8.86
CA SER A 84 10.06 8.05 -9.33
C SER A 84 11.03 6.89 -9.12
N PHE A 85 10.81 6.02 -8.12
CA PHE A 85 11.66 4.85 -7.91
C PHE A 85 11.34 3.73 -8.93
N TRP A 86 10.06 3.52 -9.25
CA TRP A 86 9.64 2.53 -10.25
C TRP A 86 9.96 2.95 -11.69
N ASN A 87 9.91 4.25 -12.00
CA ASN A 87 10.31 4.77 -13.32
C ASN A 87 11.83 4.73 -13.56
N ARG A 88 12.65 4.45 -12.55
CA ARG A 88 14.11 4.24 -12.69
C ARG A 88 14.53 2.78 -12.84
N LEU A 89 13.62 1.82 -12.62
CA LEU A 89 13.93 0.40 -12.85
C LEU A 89 14.16 0.02 -14.32
N PRO A 90 13.41 0.52 -15.33
CA PRO A 90 13.63 0.08 -16.71
C PRO A 90 14.98 0.52 -17.28
N ASP A 91 15.56 1.62 -16.81
CA ASP A 91 16.90 2.07 -17.25
C ASP A 91 18.03 1.18 -16.73
N VAL A 92 17.86 0.53 -15.58
CA VAL A 92 18.89 -0.36 -15.00
C VAL A 92 18.71 -1.80 -15.48
N PHE A 93 17.47 -2.26 -15.65
CA PHE A 93 17.21 -3.64 -16.07
C PHE A 93 17.12 -3.84 -17.59
N VAL A 94 17.03 -2.77 -18.38
CA VAL A 94 16.86 -2.89 -19.84
C VAL A 94 17.66 -1.88 -20.70
N PRO A 95 18.98 -1.70 -20.51
CA PRO A 95 19.77 -0.82 -21.39
C PRO A 95 20.02 -1.38 -22.80
N THR A 96 19.61 -2.63 -23.11
CA THR A 96 20.02 -3.34 -24.34
C THR A 96 18.88 -3.82 -25.24
N LEU A 97 17.61 -3.51 -24.96
CA LEU A 97 16.47 -3.98 -25.77
C LEU A 97 16.54 -3.61 -27.27
N PRO A 98 17.04 -2.42 -27.70
CA PRO A 98 17.20 -2.18 -29.14
C PRO A 98 18.35 -3.01 -29.76
N ARG A 99 19.33 -3.46 -28.98
CA ARG A 99 20.43 -4.31 -29.46
C ARG A 99 20.05 -5.78 -29.53
N THR A 100 19.21 -6.29 -28.62
CA THR A 100 18.81 -7.70 -28.62
C THR A 100 17.83 -8.04 -29.75
N LEU A 101 16.93 -7.12 -30.10
CA LEU A 101 16.03 -7.30 -31.25
C LEU A 101 16.79 -7.39 -32.58
N ALA A 102 17.86 -6.60 -32.75
CA ALA A 102 18.71 -6.66 -33.94
C ALA A 102 19.45 -8.01 -34.06
N THR A 103 19.95 -8.55 -32.95
CA THR A 103 20.61 -9.87 -32.96
C THR A 103 19.63 -11.02 -33.25
N CYS A 104 18.41 -10.96 -32.71
CA CYS A 104 17.40 -11.99 -32.98
C CYS A 104 16.96 -11.96 -34.45
N ALA A 105 16.78 -10.78 -35.04
CA ALA A 105 16.45 -10.66 -36.47
C ALA A 105 17.57 -11.22 -37.37
N ALA A 106 18.83 -10.96 -37.03
CA ALA A 106 19.97 -11.52 -37.77
C ALA A 106 20.01 -13.06 -37.70
N VAL A 107 19.79 -13.66 -36.53
CA VAL A 107 19.75 -15.13 -36.38
C VAL A 107 18.58 -15.73 -37.17
N VAL A 108 17.41 -15.11 -37.14
CA VAL A 108 16.25 -15.57 -37.93
C VAL A 108 16.53 -15.49 -39.43
N LEU A 109 17.17 -14.41 -39.91
CA LEU A 109 17.55 -14.28 -41.33
C LEU A 109 18.61 -15.30 -41.75
N ILE A 110 19.59 -15.59 -40.90
CA ILE A 110 20.61 -16.63 -41.16
C ILE A 110 19.96 -18.01 -41.19
N ALA A 111 19.11 -18.33 -40.22
CA ALA A 111 18.40 -19.60 -40.17
C ALA A 111 17.48 -19.78 -41.39
N PHE A 112 16.72 -18.73 -41.75
CA PHE A 112 15.85 -18.75 -42.92
C PHE A 112 16.65 -18.91 -44.22
N GLY A 113 17.75 -18.17 -44.37
CA GLY A 113 18.66 -18.28 -45.51
C GLY A 113 19.30 -19.66 -45.65
N MET A 114 19.66 -20.31 -44.54
CA MET A 114 20.16 -21.69 -44.56
C MET A 114 19.08 -22.70 -44.96
N THR A 115 17.83 -22.51 -44.54
CA THR A 115 16.74 -23.42 -44.92
C THR A 115 16.29 -23.28 -46.37
N THR A 116 16.40 -22.08 -46.97
CA THR A 116 16.01 -21.86 -48.36
C THR A 116 17.17 -22.00 -49.36
N GLY A 117 18.41 -22.02 -48.89
CA GLY A 117 19.61 -22.06 -49.73
C GLY A 117 20.24 -23.43 -49.94
N LEU A 118 19.72 -24.50 -49.33
CA LEU A 118 20.29 -25.85 -49.42
C LEU A 118 19.67 -26.75 -50.52
N ASP A 119 18.84 -26.20 -51.40
CA ASP A 119 18.28 -26.95 -52.56
C ASP A 119 19.20 -26.98 -53.79
N GLU A 120 20.33 -26.26 -53.79
CA GLU A 120 21.41 -26.50 -54.75
C GLU A 120 22.60 -27.15 -54.06
N ALA A 121 22.58 -28.48 -54.02
CA ALA A 121 23.73 -29.30 -53.70
C ALA A 121 24.66 -29.42 -54.94
N PRO A 122 25.85 -28.81 -54.96
CA PRO A 122 26.93 -29.31 -55.79
C PRO A 122 27.55 -30.54 -55.12
N LYS A 123 27.56 -31.64 -55.88
CA LYS A 123 28.10 -32.95 -55.52
C LYS A 123 29.50 -32.84 -54.89
N THR A 124 29.60 -33.48 -53.73
CA THR A 124 30.79 -33.92 -53.01
C THR A 124 31.96 -34.30 -53.92
N ARG A 125 33.13 -33.71 -53.69
CA ARG A 125 34.41 -34.42 -53.85
C ARG A 125 35.00 -34.66 -52.46
N ALA A 126 35.15 -35.95 -52.17
CA ALA A 126 35.88 -36.47 -51.04
C ALA A 126 37.34 -36.00 -51.11
N VAL A 127 37.82 -35.39 -50.02
CA VAL A 127 39.25 -35.30 -49.71
C VAL A 127 39.45 -35.78 -48.28
N SER A 128 40.46 -36.61 -48.17
CA SER A 128 40.87 -37.51 -47.10
C SER A 128 41.10 -36.86 -45.74
N THR A 129 40.69 -37.61 -44.74
CA THR A 129 41.33 -37.81 -43.42
C THR A 129 42.79 -37.38 -43.34
N ASP A 130 43.11 -36.45 -42.42
CA ASP A 130 44.16 -36.68 -41.43
C ASP A 130 44.05 -35.69 -40.25
N ARG A 131 44.48 -36.15 -39.06
CA ARG A 131 44.79 -35.41 -37.81
C ARG A 131 43.67 -34.92 -36.88
N VAL A 132 43.27 -35.87 -36.01
CA VAL A 132 43.51 -35.88 -34.54
C VAL A 132 44.04 -34.60 -33.88
N HIS A 133 43.22 -34.01 -32.99
CA HIS A 133 43.51 -33.55 -31.60
C HIS A 133 42.19 -32.98 -31.02
N GLN A 134 41.43 -33.71 -30.20
CA GLN A 134 41.58 -33.93 -28.75
C GLN A 134 41.74 -32.66 -27.91
N MET A 135 40.63 -32.16 -27.35
CA MET A 135 40.54 -31.54 -26.02
C MET A 135 39.04 -31.42 -25.65
N THR A 136 38.48 -32.43 -24.98
CA THR A 136 38.26 -32.49 -23.52
C THR A 136 37.16 -31.53 -23.05
N LEU A 137 35.98 -32.12 -22.85
CA LEU A 137 34.81 -31.56 -22.16
C LEU A 137 35.15 -31.22 -20.70
N VAL A 138 34.89 -29.98 -20.30
CA VAL A 138 34.75 -29.60 -18.89
C VAL A 138 33.35 -29.03 -18.70
N ALA A 139 32.49 -29.81 -18.04
CA ALA A 139 31.21 -29.36 -17.53
C ALA A 139 31.44 -28.56 -16.24
N PRO A 140 30.98 -27.30 -16.13
CA PRO A 140 30.90 -26.67 -14.83
C PRO A 140 29.68 -27.19 -14.07
N ALA A 141 29.97 -27.73 -12.91
CA ALA A 141 29.00 -28.17 -11.92
C ALA A 141 28.02 -27.04 -11.54
N SER A 142 26.79 -27.46 -11.32
CA SER A 142 25.74 -26.77 -10.58
C SER A 142 26.27 -25.96 -9.39
N SER A 143 26.15 -24.63 -9.46
CA SER A 143 26.33 -23.76 -8.31
C SER A 143 25.11 -23.85 -7.40
N THR A 144 25.29 -24.57 -6.29
CA THR A 144 24.41 -24.50 -5.12
C THR A 144 24.50 -23.09 -4.53
N PHE A 145 23.42 -22.32 -4.63
CA PHE A 145 23.29 -21.06 -3.90
C PHE A 145 23.02 -21.36 -2.41
N PRO A 146 23.81 -20.84 -1.46
CA PRO A 146 23.44 -20.88 -0.06
C PRO A 146 22.25 -19.95 0.17
N ALA A 147 21.22 -20.47 0.84
CA ALA A 147 20.11 -19.68 1.34
C ALA A 147 20.64 -18.61 2.30
N ALA A 148 20.72 -17.36 1.83
CA ALA A 148 21.06 -16.22 2.65
C ALA A 148 19.90 -15.95 3.62
N ASP A 149 20.18 -16.14 4.90
CA ASP A 149 19.28 -15.84 6.01
C ASP A 149 19.02 -14.32 6.09
N LEU A 150 17.83 -13.90 5.66
CA LEU A 150 17.40 -12.50 5.60
C LEU A 150 17.08 -11.88 6.98
N ARG A 151 17.21 -12.62 8.08
CA ARG A 151 16.89 -12.09 9.43
C ARG A 151 17.95 -11.16 10.02
N GLY A 152 19.16 -11.12 9.48
CA GLY A 152 20.26 -10.27 9.99
C GLY A 152 20.30 -8.85 9.41
N ALA A 153 19.77 -8.62 8.21
CA ALA A 153 20.02 -7.38 7.45
C ALA A 153 19.22 -6.15 7.95
N LEU A 154 18.19 -6.35 8.78
CA LEU A 154 17.37 -5.25 9.32
C LEU A 154 17.99 -4.55 10.55
N LYS A 155 19.06 -5.09 11.14
CA LYS A 155 19.74 -4.46 12.29
C LYS A 155 20.76 -3.38 11.91
N MET A 156 21.02 -3.20 10.62
CA MET A 156 22.01 -2.22 10.10
C MET A 156 21.38 -0.96 9.53
N LEU A 157 20.08 -0.72 9.75
CA LEU A 157 19.48 0.56 9.38
C LEU A 157 20.02 1.67 10.29
N PRO A 158 20.71 2.69 9.75
CA PRO A 158 21.26 3.78 10.54
C PRO A 158 20.11 4.57 11.16
N GLN A 159 20.13 4.72 12.48
CA GLN A 159 19.28 5.67 13.21
C GLN A 159 19.64 7.08 12.76
N LYS A 160 18.99 7.54 11.69
CA LYS A 160 19.08 8.91 11.20
C LYS A 160 18.49 9.82 12.27
N THR A 161 19.36 10.50 13.01
CA THR A 161 18.96 11.51 13.98
C THR A 161 18.13 12.59 13.27
N PRO A 162 17.03 13.05 13.87
CA PRO A 162 16.16 14.05 13.27
C PRO A 162 16.93 15.36 13.07
N ASN A 163 17.07 15.78 11.81
CA ASN A 163 17.78 16.99 11.41
C ASN A 163 17.14 18.24 12.08
N PRO A 164 17.85 18.99 12.94
CA PRO A 164 17.31 20.13 13.68
C PRO A 164 16.83 21.29 12.78
N ASP A 165 17.30 21.38 11.54
CA ASP A 165 16.90 22.44 10.60
C ASP A 165 15.42 22.34 10.17
N SER A 166 14.86 21.13 10.19
CA SER A 166 13.45 20.93 9.83
C SER A 166 12.47 21.58 10.81
N ARG A 167 12.88 21.77 12.07
CA ARG A 167 12.05 22.47 13.07
C ARG A 167 12.05 23.99 12.91
N GLN A 168 13.12 24.58 12.37
CA GLN A 168 13.16 26.03 12.12
C GLN A 168 12.32 26.43 10.92
N ALA A 169 12.29 25.61 9.86
CA ALA A 169 11.44 25.85 8.69
C ALA A 169 9.94 25.90 9.05
N TYR A 170 9.50 25.10 10.03
CA TYR A 170 8.09 25.09 10.47
C TYR A 170 7.72 26.32 11.30
N ARG A 171 8.69 26.94 12.00
CA ARG A 171 8.45 28.13 12.84
C ARG A 171 8.37 29.42 12.03
N ALA A 172 9.08 29.49 10.89
CA ALA A 172 9.09 30.67 10.02
C ALA A 172 7.81 30.84 9.18
N GLY A 173 6.98 29.80 9.05
CA GLY A 173 5.75 29.82 8.25
C GLY A 173 4.45 30.02 9.01
N LEU A 174 4.49 30.24 10.34
CA LEU A 174 3.29 30.49 11.13
C LEU A 174 2.91 31.98 11.04
N PRO A 175 1.80 32.37 10.38
CA PRO A 175 1.35 33.75 10.44
C PRO A 175 0.95 34.09 11.88
N ASP A 176 1.44 35.22 12.38
CA ASP A 176 1.15 35.78 13.71
C ASP A 176 -0.36 35.77 14.01
N SER A 177 -0.81 34.75 14.74
CA SER A 177 -2.21 34.56 15.14
C SER A 177 -2.74 35.70 16.01
N ALA A 178 -1.86 36.54 16.55
CA ALA A 178 -2.22 37.77 17.26
C ALA A 178 -2.89 38.82 16.36
N LYS A 179 -2.60 38.87 15.05
CA LYS A 179 -3.21 39.84 14.13
C LYS A 179 -4.56 39.38 13.56
N ALA A 180 -4.82 38.07 13.54
CA ALA A 180 -6.10 37.53 13.07
C ALA A 180 -7.27 37.80 14.04
N ALA A 181 -6.99 37.94 15.34
CA ALA A 181 -8.02 38.19 16.35
C ALA A 181 -8.59 39.63 16.34
N SER A 182 -7.90 40.60 15.73
CA SER A 182 -8.35 42.01 15.73
C SER A 182 -9.32 42.36 14.59
N MET A 183 -9.49 41.53 13.56
CA MET A 183 -10.36 41.86 12.41
C MET A 183 -11.82 41.41 12.54
N VAL A 184 -12.20 40.64 13.57
CA VAL A 184 -13.55 40.02 13.64
C VAL A 184 -14.59 40.87 14.41
N ARG A 185 -14.24 42.06 14.91
CA ARG A 185 -15.23 42.97 15.55
C ARG A 185 -15.83 43.99 14.57
N MET A 186 -16.56 43.53 13.55
CA MET A 186 -17.53 44.39 12.86
C MET A 186 -18.96 44.04 13.29
N ARG A 187 -19.60 45.02 13.94
CA ARG A 187 -20.98 45.03 14.47
C ARG A 187 -22.02 44.71 13.39
N PRO A 188 -23.00 43.83 13.64
CA PRO A 188 -24.25 43.85 12.89
C PRO A 188 -25.16 44.97 13.41
N GLY A 189 -25.62 45.80 12.46
CA GLY A 189 -26.56 46.88 12.69
C GLY A 189 -27.91 46.37 13.20
N ARG A 190 -28.43 47.07 14.21
CA ARG A 190 -29.83 46.98 14.63
C ARG A 190 -30.70 47.63 13.57
N HIS A 191 -31.54 46.86 12.90
CA HIS A 191 -32.75 47.39 12.28
C HIS A 191 -33.96 46.70 12.92
N LEU A 192 -34.56 47.42 13.86
CA LEU A 192 -35.91 47.19 14.37
C LEU A 192 -36.90 47.74 13.35
N ALA A 193 -37.71 46.87 12.75
CA ALA A 193 -38.98 47.24 12.13
C ALA A 193 -40.00 46.21 12.64
N LYS A 194 -40.76 46.54 13.69
CA LYS A 194 -42.17 47.00 13.59
C LYS A 194 -42.94 46.22 12.53
N LEU A 195 -43.95 45.46 12.97
CA LEU A 195 -45.26 45.17 12.36
C LEU A 195 -45.83 43.94 13.11
N ARG A 196 -47.10 43.78 13.44
CA ARG A 196 -48.26 44.64 13.68
C ARG A 196 -49.26 43.69 14.38
N ARG A 197 -49.94 44.12 15.45
CA ARG A 197 -51.05 43.35 16.06
C ARG A 197 -52.15 43.16 15.01
N VAL A 198 -52.69 41.96 14.92
CA VAL A 198 -54.08 41.74 14.48
C VAL A 198 -54.69 40.74 15.46
N SER A 199 -55.68 41.23 16.18
CA SER A 199 -56.61 40.46 17.01
C SER A 199 -57.70 39.89 16.11
N PHE A 200 -58.11 38.64 16.34
CA PHE A 200 -59.51 38.19 16.30
C PHE A 200 -59.63 36.95 17.20
#